data_AF-A0A965UFL5-F1
#
_entry.id   AF-A0A965UFL5-F1
#
_cell.length_a   1.000
_cell.length_b   1.000
_cell.length_c   1.000
_cell.angle_alpha   90.00
_cell.angle_beta   90.00
_cell.angle_gamma   90.00
#
_symmetry.space_group_name_H-M   'P 1'
#
loop_
_entity.id
_entity.type
_entity.pdbx_description
1 polymer ?
#
loop_
_entity_poly.entity_id
_entity_poly.type
_entity_poly.pdbx_seq_one_letter_code
_entity_poly.pdbx_strand_id
1 'polypeptide(L)'
;MSEIVVSDGRSMIVNSPAQPHRFEDLRLMVEAMSRSGFFKEAKDYDRAITLALVGQELGVPPATSIMNIHIIEGKPSLSANLMASQLKKSGKYNYRVRETTATACRIAFFEMVAGKSEEIGLSEFTIDDAKTAGLLRNPTWTRYPKAMLFARALSQGVRTFCPDAFGGSPVYYEGEIEESLSARE
;
A
#
# COMPACT_ATOMS: atom_id res chain seq x y z
N MET A 1 12.45 14.41 -16.65
CA MET A 1 12.86 13.91 -17.98
C MET A 1 13.24 12.45 -17.82
N SER A 2 12.55 11.54 -18.50
CA SER A 2 12.90 10.11 -18.52
C SER A 2 14.18 9.93 -19.34
N GLU A 3 15.15 9.21 -18.82
CA GLU A 3 16.39 8.88 -19.53
C GLU A 3 16.23 7.50 -20.19
N ILE A 4 16.57 7.40 -21.47
CA ILE A 4 16.58 6.13 -22.20
C ILE A 4 18.01 5.60 -22.12
N VAL A 5 18.22 4.60 -21.27
CA VAL A 5 19.49 3.85 -21.24
C VAL A 5 19.33 2.66 -22.18
N VAL A 6 20.13 2.63 -23.24
CA VAL A 6 20.17 1.53 -24.20
C VAL A 6 21.31 0.59 -23.81
N SER A 7 20.98 -0.56 -23.24
CA SER A 7 21.88 -1.72 -23.21
C SER A 7 21.12 -2.93 -23.76
N ASP A 8 21.72 -3.63 -24.73
CA ASP A 8 21.17 -4.83 -25.39
C ASP A 8 19.90 -4.65 -26.26
N GLY A 9 19.72 -3.49 -26.90
CA GLY A 9 18.68 -3.31 -27.93
C GLY A 9 17.24 -3.35 -27.42
N ARG A 10 17.03 -3.44 -26.10
CA ARG A 10 15.76 -3.16 -25.43
C ARG A 10 15.83 -1.77 -24.81
N SER A 11 14.96 -0.87 -25.25
CA SER A 11 14.72 0.39 -24.57
C SER A 11 14.12 0.10 -23.19
N MET A 12 14.88 0.39 -22.13
CA MET A 12 14.31 0.47 -20.79
C MET A 12 13.96 1.95 -20.55
N ILE A 13 12.67 2.23 -20.33
CA ILE A 13 12.26 3.52 -19.79
C ILE A 13 12.67 3.51 -18.32
N VAL A 14 13.80 4.14 -18.00
CA VAL A 14 14.16 4.39 -16.61
C VAL A 14 13.26 5.53 -16.14
N ASN A 15 12.20 5.17 -15.43
CA ASN A 15 11.31 6.15 -14.83
C ASN A 15 12.05 6.76 -13.63
N SER A 16 12.71 7.90 -13.84
CA SER A 16 13.31 8.67 -12.74
C SER A 16 12.24 8.91 -11.68
N PRO A 17 12.56 8.76 -10.38
CA PRO A 17 11.61 9.09 -9.33
C PRO A 17 11.13 10.52 -9.54
N ALA A 18 9.81 10.74 -9.50
CA ALA A 18 9.24 12.07 -9.58
C ALA A 18 9.91 12.93 -8.50
N GLN A 19 10.43 14.10 -8.85
CA GLN A 19 11.03 14.97 -7.86
C GLN A 19 9.96 15.37 -6.83
N PRO A 20 10.33 15.46 -5.54
CA PRO A 20 9.39 15.88 -4.52
C PRO A 20 8.83 17.25 -4.88
N HIS A 21 7.50 17.35 -4.92
CA HIS A 21 6.79 18.61 -5.07
C HIS A 21 7.06 19.49 -3.85
N ARG A 22 7.14 20.80 -4.10
CA ARG A 22 7.21 21.76 -3.01
C ARG A 22 5.87 21.76 -2.27
N PHE A 23 5.92 22.15 -1.00
CA PHE A 23 4.72 22.26 -0.18
C PHE A 23 3.67 23.19 -0.81
N GLU A 24 4.10 24.31 -1.41
CA GLU A 24 3.21 25.23 -2.12
C GLU A 24 2.49 24.55 -3.31
N ASP A 25 3.19 23.71 -4.08
CA ASP A 25 2.60 23.01 -5.24
C ASP A 25 1.55 21.99 -4.78
N LEU A 26 1.83 21.26 -3.69
CA LEU A 26 0.88 20.32 -3.09
C LEU A 26 -0.39 21.02 -2.62
N ARG A 27 -0.27 22.20 -1.99
CA ARG A 27 -1.41 23.02 -1.57
C ARG A 27 -2.29 23.43 -2.75
N LEU A 28 -1.67 23.88 -3.86
CA LEU A 28 -2.39 24.27 -5.07
C LEU A 28 -3.12 23.09 -5.71
N MET A 29 -2.49 21.92 -5.75
CA MET A 29 -3.12 20.70 -6.25
C MET A 29 -4.34 20.31 -5.41
N VAL A 30 -4.20 20.25 -4.08
CA VAL A 30 -5.30 19.92 -3.17
C VAL A 30 -6.43 20.96 -3.27
N GLU A 31 -6.11 22.24 -3.46
CA GLU A 31 -7.11 23.29 -3.65
C GLU A 31 -7.89 23.11 -4.95
N ALA A 32 -7.21 22.75 -6.05
CA ALA A 32 -7.87 22.41 -7.31
C ALA A 32 -8.81 21.21 -7.16
N MET A 33 -8.37 20.16 -6.43
CA MET A 33 -9.20 18.99 -6.13
C MET A 33 -10.41 19.36 -5.26
N SER A 34 -10.23 20.21 -4.25
CA SER A 34 -11.35 20.66 -3.41
C SER A 34 -12.39 21.44 -4.22
N ARG A 35 -11.95 22.34 -5.10
CA ARG A 35 -12.86 23.14 -5.95
C ARG A 35 -13.60 22.31 -6.99
N SER A 36 -13.06 21.16 -7.42
CA SER A 36 -13.74 20.25 -8.34
C SER A 36 -14.79 19.36 -7.66
N GLY A 37 -14.97 19.48 -6.33
CA GLY A 37 -15.89 18.64 -5.56
C GLY A 37 -15.32 17.25 -5.24
N PHE A 38 -14.00 17.09 -5.34
CA PHE A 38 -13.35 15.81 -5.03
C PHE A 38 -13.48 15.45 -3.54
N PHE A 39 -13.46 16.44 -2.65
CA PHE A 39 -13.66 16.27 -1.20
C PHE A 39 -15.08 16.64 -0.79
N LYS A 40 -15.58 16.00 0.27
CA LYS A 40 -16.92 16.26 0.80
C LYS A 40 -16.94 17.43 1.79
N GLU A 41 -15.84 17.66 2.52
CA GLU A 41 -15.78 18.69 3.56
C GLU A 41 -14.44 19.47 3.55
N ALA A 42 -14.45 20.72 4.02
CA ALA A 42 -13.24 21.57 4.05
C ALA A 42 -12.15 21.05 5.01
N LYS A 43 -12.53 20.33 6.08
CA LYS A 43 -11.59 19.64 6.99
C LYS A 43 -10.77 18.55 6.28
N ASP A 44 -11.19 18.15 5.08
CA ASP A 44 -10.46 17.21 4.24
C ASP A 44 -9.23 17.87 3.59
N TYR A 45 -9.11 19.21 3.61
CA TYR A 45 -7.99 19.94 2.98
C TYR A 45 -6.64 19.67 3.66
N ASP A 46 -6.52 19.93 4.97
CA ASP A 46 -5.27 19.68 5.73
C ASP A 46 -4.94 18.19 5.78
N ARG A 47 -5.98 17.35 5.87
CA ARG A 47 -5.84 15.89 5.78
C ARG A 47 -5.29 15.50 4.41
N ALA A 48 -5.83 16.02 3.31
CA ALA A 48 -5.38 15.71 1.96
C ALA A 48 -3.94 16.17 1.69
N ILE A 49 -3.53 17.32 2.21
CA ILE A 49 -2.12 17.76 2.16
C ILE A 49 -1.24 16.78 2.93
N THR A 50 -1.66 16.35 4.13
CA THR A 50 -0.91 15.37 4.92
C THR A 50 -0.77 14.05 4.17
N LEU A 51 -1.85 13.56 3.54
CA LEU A 51 -1.82 12.33 2.73
C LEU A 51 -0.89 12.48 1.52
N ALA A 52 -0.89 13.65 0.86
CA ALA A 52 0.01 13.94 -0.24
C ALA A 52 1.48 13.97 0.18
N LEU A 53 1.78 14.54 1.36
CA LEU A 53 3.13 14.54 1.93
C LEU A 53 3.61 13.13 2.28
N VAL A 54 2.79 12.35 3.00
CA VAL A 54 3.10 10.94 3.30
C VAL A 54 3.32 10.16 2.01
N GLY A 55 2.46 10.38 1.02
CA GLY A 55 2.59 9.81 -0.31
C GLY A 55 3.92 10.09 -0.97
N GLN A 56 4.34 11.36 -0.97
CA GLN A 56 5.59 11.81 -1.56
C GLN A 56 6.81 11.13 -0.92
N GLU A 57 6.84 10.99 0.41
CA GLU A 57 7.89 10.26 1.12
C GLU A 57 7.94 8.77 0.71
N LEU A 58 6.79 8.20 0.36
CA LEU A 58 6.67 6.83 -0.16
C LEU A 58 6.88 6.72 -1.68
N GLY A 59 7.18 7.81 -2.38
CA GLY A 59 7.30 7.84 -3.84
C GLY A 59 5.96 7.60 -4.58
N VAL A 60 4.84 7.91 -3.92
CA VAL A 60 3.48 7.81 -4.41
C VAL A 60 2.98 9.21 -4.81
N PRO A 61 2.46 9.40 -6.04
CA PRO A 61 1.96 10.71 -6.48
C PRO A 61 0.84 11.26 -5.58
N PRO A 62 0.70 12.59 -5.43
CA PRO A 62 -0.27 13.20 -4.50
C PRO A 62 -1.70 12.71 -4.68
N ALA A 63 -2.22 12.68 -5.92
CA ALA A 63 -3.58 12.23 -6.20
C ALA A 63 -3.80 10.77 -5.80
N THR A 64 -2.86 9.88 -6.13
CA THR A 64 -2.90 8.46 -5.73
C THR A 64 -2.89 8.29 -4.22
N SER A 65 -2.11 9.12 -3.54
CA SER A 65 -1.94 9.10 -2.08
C SER A 65 -3.22 9.47 -1.37
N ILE A 66 -3.87 10.56 -1.81
CA ILE A 66 -5.16 11.00 -1.28
C ILE A 66 -6.25 9.91 -1.43
N MET A 67 -6.19 9.12 -2.51
CA MET A 67 -7.17 8.06 -2.78
C MET A 67 -6.90 6.73 -2.07
N ASN A 68 -5.67 6.46 -1.64
CA ASN A 68 -5.25 5.12 -1.19
C ASN A 68 -4.52 5.12 0.15
N ILE A 69 -4.27 6.29 0.75
CA ILE A 69 -3.66 6.41 2.07
C ILE A 69 -4.72 7.00 3.01
N HIS A 70 -4.83 6.38 4.18
CA HIS A 70 -5.84 6.68 5.17
C HIS A 70 -5.14 6.93 6.50
N ILE A 71 -5.48 8.01 7.18
CA ILE A 71 -5.02 8.25 8.56
C ILE A 71 -6.07 7.66 9.51
N ILE A 72 -5.70 6.63 10.25
CA ILE A 72 -6.53 5.97 11.26
C ILE A 72 -5.79 6.11 12.59
N GLU A 73 -6.40 6.81 13.55
CA GLU A 73 -5.79 7.16 14.84
C GLU A 73 -4.37 7.75 14.72
N GLY A 74 -4.20 8.70 13.81
CA GLY A 74 -2.92 9.38 13.60
C GLY A 74 -1.85 8.52 12.91
N LYS A 75 -2.17 7.29 12.51
CA LYS A 75 -1.26 6.41 11.78
C LYS A 75 -1.65 6.33 10.31
N PRO A 76 -0.69 6.51 9.38
CA PRO A 76 -0.94 6.27 7.97
C PRO A 76 -1.11 4.77 7.71
N SER A 77 -2.14 4.46 6.93
CA SER A 77 -2.51 3.12 6.51
C SER A 77 -2.73 3.13 5.00
N LEU A 78 -2.32 2.09 4.31
CA LEU A 78 -2.33 2.02 2.85
C LEU A 78 -3.39 1.05 2.36
N SER A 79 -3.97 1.30 1.19
CA SER A 79 -4.75 0.26 0.53
C SER A 79 -3.86 -0.94 0.17
N ALA A 80 -4.42 -2.16 0.22
CA ALA A 80 -3.67 -3.36 -0.16
C ALA A 80 -3.15 -3.27 -1.61
N ASN A 81 -3.93 -2.65 -2.50
CA ASN A 81 -3.53 -2.45 -3.90
C ASN A 81 -2.35 -1.48 -4.03
N LEU A 82 -2.31 -0.41 -3.22
CA LEU A 82 -1.17 0.50 -3.20
C LEU A 82 0.09 -0.21 -2.72
N MET A 83 0.00 -1.01 -1.64
CA MET A 83 1.14 -1.82 -1.18
C MET A 83 1.64 -2.77 -2.28
N ALA A 84 0.74 -3.52 -2.90
CA ALA A 84 1.05 -4.43 -3.99
C ALA A 84 1.71 -3.73 -5.20
N SER A 85 1.21 -2.56 -5.57
CA SER A 85 1.75 -1.74 -6.66
C SER A 85 3.17 -1.26 -6.34
N GLN A 86 3.39 -0.76 -5.12
CA GLN A 86 4.68 -0.21 -4.70
C GLN A 86 5.77 -1.29 -4.61
N LEU A 87 5.45 -2.49 -4.13
CA LEU A 87 6.40 -3.61 -4.16
C LEU A 87 6.91 -3.85 -5.58
N LYS A 88 6.00 -4.01 -6.55
CA LYS A 88 6.38 -4.28 -7.95
C LYS A 88 7.14 -3.11 -8.57
N LYS A 89 6.77 -1.88 -8.24
CA LYS A 89 7.42 -0.65 -8.74
C LYS A 89 8.85 -0.49 -8.22
N SER A 90 9.13 -0.98 -7.01
CA SER A 90 10.47 -0.88 -6.39
C SER A 90 11.57 -1.55 -7.20
N GLY A 91 11.23 -2.55 -8.02
CA GLY A 91 12.20 -3.40 -8.73
C GLY A 91 12.98 -4.35 -7.82
N LYS A 92 13.05 -4.08 -6.50
CA LYS A 92 13.68 -4.93 -5.49
C LYS A 92 12.80 -6.11 -5.09
N TYR A 93 11.50 -5.87 -4.93
CA TYR A 93 10.56 -6.88 -4.43
C TYR A 93 9.49 -7.27 -5.46
N ASN A 94 8.99 -8.49 -5.34
CA ASN A 94 7.84 -8.97 -6.09
C ASN A 94 6.98 -9.89 -5.23
N TYR A 95 5.75 -10.17 -5.66
CA TYR A 95 4.89 -11.16 -5.01
C TYR A 95 4.10 -11.96 -6.05
N ARG A 96 3.72 -13.19 -5.67
CA ARG A 96 2.81 -14.06 -6.43
C ARG A 96 1.76 -14.62 -5.50
N VAL A 97 0.50 -14.41 -5.87
CA VAL A 97 -0.63 -15.05 -5.18
C VAL A 97 -0.60 -16.53 -5.55
N ARG A 98 -0.42 -17.39 -4.56
CA ARG A 98 -0.47 -18.86 -4.71
C ARG A 98 -1.89 -19.36 -4.50
N GLU A 99 -2.62 -18.73 -3.59
CA GLU A 99 -4.01 -19.03 -3.32
C GLU A 99 -4.79 -17.79 -2.89
N THR A 100 -6.02 -17.66 -3.38
CA THR A 100 -7.02 -16.74 -2.85
C THR A 100 -8.39 -17.40 -2.91
N THR A 101 -8.86 -17.87 -1.76
CA THR A 101 -10.18 -18.44 -1.54
C THR A 101 -10.91 -17.66 -0.44
N ALA A 102 -12.17 -18.02 -0.16
CA ALA A 102 -12.92 -17.40 0.93
C ALA A 102 -12.46 -17.89 2.32
N THR A 103 -11.58 -18.89 2.37
CA THR A 103 -11.12 -19.53 3.60
C THR A 103 -9.62 -19.37 3.83
N ALA A 104 -8.83 -19.14 2.78
CA ALA A 104 -7.39 -18.92 2.89
C ALA A 104 -6.84 -18.01 1.78
N CYS A 105 -5.78 -17.27 2.10
CA CYS A 105 -4.94 -16.60 1.11
C CYS A 105 -3.46 -16.89 1.40
N ARG A 106 -2.71 -17.24 0.35
CA ARG A 106 -1.27 -17.52 0.40
C ARG A 106 -0.55 -16.69 -0.64
N ILE A 107 0.45 -15.93 -0.23
CA ILE A 107 1.22 -15.01 -1.08
C ILE A 107 2.71 -15.29 -0.90
N ALA A 108 3.37 -15.71 -1.98
CA ALA A 108 4.82 -15.86 -2.03
C ALA A 108 5.47 -14.51 -2.35
N PHE A 109 6.51 -14.15 -1.60
CA PHE A 109 7.30 -12.94 -1.77
C PHE A 109 8.67 -13.26 -2.35
N PHE A 110 9.18 -12.34 -3.16
CA PHE A 110 10.43 -12.50 -3.87
C PHE A 110 11.29 -11.24 -3.75
N GLU A 111 12.60 -11.42 -3.70
CA GLU A 111 13.60 -10.36 -3.77
C GLU A 111 14.48 -10.53 -5.00
N MET A 112 14.91 -9.42 -5.59
CA MET A 112 15.91 -9.39 -6.64
C MET A 112 17.31 -9.35 -6.04
N VAL A 113 18.01 -10.48 -6.08
CA VAL A 113 19.39 -10.62 -5.59
C VAL A 113 20.29 -10.94 -6.78
N ALA A 114 21.31 -10.10 -7.01
CA ALA A 114 22.26 -10.27 -8.12
C ALA A 114 21.60 -10.53 -9.50
N GLY A 115 20.49 -9.84 -9.78
CA GLY A 115 19.75 -9.96 -11.05
C GLY A 115 18.87 -11.22 -11.17
N LYS A 116 18.74 -12.03 -10.11
CA LYS A 116 17.83 -13.18 -10.05
C LYS A 116 16.72 -12.93 -9.05
N SER A 117 15.52 -13.42 -9.36
CA SER A 117 14.39 -13.37 -8.43
C SER A 117 14.42 -14.61 -7.56
N GLU A 118 14.57 -14.44 -6.25
CA GLU A 118 14.59 -15.51 -5.26
C GLU A 118 13.35 -15.43 -4.39
N GLU A 119 12.71 -16.57 -4.10
CA GLU A 119 11.58 -16.63 -3.17
C GLU A 119 12.13 -16.48 -1.74
N ILE A 120 11.67 -15.44 -1.03
CA ILE A 120 12.16 -15.10 0.31
C ILE A 120 11.20 -15.51 1.43
N GLY A 121 9.96 -15.87 1.08
CA GLY A 121 8.99 -16.36 2.06
C GLY A 121 7.57 -16.45 1.55
N LEU A 122 6.74 -17.12 2.36
CA LEU A 122 5.30 -17.30 2.12
C LEU A 122 4.53 -16.66 3.27
N SER A 123 3.65 -15.72 2.95
CA SER A 123 2.66 -15.18 3.89
C SER A 123 1.33 -15.89 3.70
N GLU A 124 0.75 -16.37 4.79
CA GLU A 124 -0.53 -17.06 4.80
C GLU A 124 -1.47 -16.40 5.81
N PHE A 125 -2.73 -16.28 5.44
CA PHE A 125 -3.79 -15.91 6.38
C PHE A 125 -5.08 -16.64 6.04
N THR A 126 -5.69 -17.24 7.05
CA THR A 126 -6.91 -18.04 6.93
C THR A 126 -8.10 -17.39 7.64
N ILE A 127 -9.30 -17.87 7.33
CA ILE A 127 -10.51 -17.44 8.01
C ILE A 127 -10.53 -17.86 9.49
N ASP A 128 -9.84 -18.96 9.83
CA ASP A 128 -9.67 -19.40 11.20
C ASP A 128 -8.72 -18.49 11.98
N ASP A 129 -7.67 -17.97 11.33
CA ASP A 129 -6.82 -16.92 11.90
C ASP A 129 -7.65 -15.65 12.16
N ALA A 130 -8.48 -15.25 11.18
CA ALA A 130 -9.38 -14.10 11.33
C ALA A 130 -10.39 -14.28 12.49
N LYS A 131 -10.92 -15.49 12.65
CA LYS A 131 -11.80 -15.85 13.77
C LYS A 131 -11.08 -15.76 15.11
N THR A 132 -9.87 -16.32 15.19
CA THR A 132 -9.02 -16.30 16.39
C THR A 132 -8.65 -14.86 16.77
N ALA A 133 -8.38 -14.01 15.78
CA ALA A 133 -8.09 -12.60 15.96
C ALA A 133 -9.35 -11.71 16.17
N GLY A 134 -10.55 -12.29 16.21
CA GLY A 134 -11.80 -11.55 16.47
C GLY A 134 -12.29 -10.65 15.31
N LEU A 135 -11.70 -10.77 14.12
CA LEU A 135 -11.91 -9.86 12.98
C LEU A 135 -13.30 -10.02 12.34
N LEU A 136 -13.92 -11.20 12.51
CA LEU A 136 -15.22 -11.52 11.93
C LEU A 136 -16.39 -10.68 12.50
N ARG A 137 -16.15 -9.87 13.55
CA ARG A 137 -17.10 -8.88 14.05
C ARG A 137 -17.36 -7.78 13.02
N ASN A 138 -16.39 -7.45 12.18
CA ASN A 138 -16.56 -6.48 11.11
C ASN A 138 -17.32 -7.14 9.94
N PRO A 139 -18.51 -6.63 9.54
CA PRO A 139 -19.35 -7.25 8.51
C PRO A 139 -18.68 -7.32 7.12
N THR A 140 -17.63 -6.54 6.89
CA THR A 140 -16.81 -6.58 5.67
C THR A 140 -16.16 -7.95 5.49
N TRP A 141 -15.76 -8.61 6.57
CA TRP A 141 -15.20 -9.96 6.54
C TRP A 141 -16.19 -11.00 6.02
N THR A 142 -17.47 -10.85 6.35
CA THR A 142 -18.53 -11.74 5.85
C THR A 142 -18.91 -11.42 4.40
N ARG A 143 -18.94 -10.13 4.03
CA ARG A 143 -19.32 -9.69 2.68
C ARG A 143 -18.22 -9.92 1.64
N TYR A 144 -16.96 -9.72 2.02
CA TYR A 144 -15.80 -9.73 1.12
C TYR A 144 -14.62 -10.54 1.69
N PRO A 145 -14.81 -11.80 2.10
CA PRO A 145 -13.78 -12.58 2.79
C PRO A 145 -12.49 -12.72 1.98
N LYS A 146 -12.60 -12.98 0.67
CA LYS A 146 -11.42 -13.11 -0.22
C LYS A 146 -10.53 -11.87 -0.22
N ALA A 147 -11.16 -10.68 -0.27
CA ALA A 147 -10.44 -9.41 -0.31
C ALA A 147 -9.78 -9.12 1.05
N MET A 148 -10.47 -9.41 2.15
CA MET A 148 -9.94 -9.21 3.50
C MET A 148 -8.76 -10.16 3.79
N LEU A 149 -8.88 -11.44 3.41
CA LEU A 149 -7.79 -12.41 3.53
C LEU A 149 -6.57 -12.01 2.69
N PHE A 150 -6.79 -11.53 1.46
CA PHE A 150 -5.71 -11.01 0.63
C PHE A 150 -5.03 -9.81 1.26
N ALA A 151 -5.79 -8.84 1.78
CA ALA A 151 -5.25 -7.66 2.43
C ALA A 151 -4.39 -8.03 3.66
N ARG A 152 -4.87 -8.97 4.50
CA ARG A 152 -4.11 -9.47 5.65
C ARG A 152 -2.85 -10.21 5.27
N ALA A 153 -2.94 -11.15 4.32
CA ALA A 153 -1.78 -11.92 3.89
C ALA A 153 -0.72 -10.99 3.26
N LEU A 154 -1.15 -10.00 2.47
CA LEU A 154 -0.24 -9.05 1.83
C LEU A 154 0.42 -8.14 2.88
N SER A 155 -0.36 -7.53 3.77
CA SER A 155 0.19 -6.57 4.74
C SER A 155 1.16 -7.23 5.73
N GLN A 156 0.85 -8.44 6.20
CA GLN A 156 1.77 -9.23 7.02
C GLN A 156 3.05 -9.56 6.26
N GLY A 157 2.93 -10.07 5.03
CA GLY A 157 4.08 -10.43 4.21
C GLY A 157 4.98 -9.25 3.87
N VAL A 158 4.41 -8.07 3.59
CA VAL A 158 5.17 -6.83 3.39
C VAL A 158 6.02 -6.51 4.61
N ARG A 159 5.44 -6.54 5.82
CA ARG A 159 6.18 -6.20 7.04
C ARG A 159 7.26 -7.22 7.37
N THR A 160 7.01 -8.50 7.10
CA THR A 160 7.95 -9.58 7.43
C THR A 160 9.09 -9.69 6.42
N PHE A 161 8.77 -9.62 5.12
CA PHE A 161 9.71 -9.96 4.04
C PHE A 161 10.22 -8.74 3.28
N CYS A 162 9.53 -7.60 3.34
CA CYS A 162 9.88 -6.38 2.63
C CYS A 162 9.89 -5.14 3.54
N PRO A 163 10.56 -5.18 4.72
CA PRO A 163 10.46 -4.13 5.74
C PRO A 163 11.00 -2.76 5.28
N ASP A 164 11.91 -2.74 4.31
CA ASP A 164 12.50 -1.53 3.75
C ASP A 164 11.79 -1.03 2.47
N ALA A 165 10.76 -1.74 1.99
CA ALA A 165 10.03 -1.36 0.78
C ALA A 165 9.30 0.00 0.88
N PHE A 166 9.10 0.50 2.10
CA PHE A 166 8.42 1.76 2.39
C PHE A 166 9.25 2.67 3.31
N GLY A 167 10.58 2.70 3.09
CA GLY A 167 11.47 3.60 3.81
C GLY A 167 11.62 3.26 5.30
N GLY A 168 11.42 1.99 5.68
CA GLY A 168 11.52 1.52 7.06
C GLY A 168 10.33 1.88 7.96
N SER A 169 9.31 2.57 7.43
CA SER A 169 8.07 2.83 8.17
C SER A 169 7.17 1.60 8.17
N PRO A 170 6.62 1.17 9.33
CA PRO A 170 5.68 0.05 9.36
C PRO A 170 4.41 0.42 8.60
N VAL A 171 4.09 -0.36 7.57
CA VAL A 171 2.91 -0.17 6.73
C VAL A 171 1.83 -1.18 7.09
N TYR A 172 0.61 -0.68 7.26
CA TYR A 172 -0.58 -1.44 7.54
C TYR A 172 -1.57 -1.29 6.40
N TYR A 173 -2.44 -2.29 6.20
CA TYR A 173 -3.62 -2.02 5.38
C TYR A 173 -4.71 -1.33 6.20
N GLU A 174 -5.56 -0.56 5.54
CA GLU A 174 -6.61 0.28 6.18
C GLU A 174 -7.34 -0.46 7.31
N GLY A 175 -7.95 -1.61 7.02
CA GLY A 175 -8.71 -2.37 8.01
C GLY A 175 -7.88 -2.95 9.15
N GLU A 176 -6.56 -3.14 9.02
CA GLU A 176 -5.73 -3.72 10.09
C GLU A 176 -5.68 -2.85 11.34
N ILE A 177 -5.57 -1.54 11.14
CA ILE A 177 -5.49 -0.59 12.25
C ILE A 177 -6.85 -0.55 12.95
N GLU A 178 -7.94 -0.40 12.20
CA GLU A 178 -9.32 -0.40 12.74
C GLU A 178 -9.63 -1.68 13.52
N GLU A 179 -9.24 -2.83 12.96
CA GLU A 179 -9.39 -4.13 13.59
C GLU A 179 -8.63 -4.21 14.92
N SER A 180 -7.39 -3.72 14.97
CA SER A 180 -6.57 -3.72 16.19
C SER A 180 -7.15 -2.85 17.32
N LEU A 181 -7.96 -1.85 16.97
CA LEU A 181 -8.63 -0.95 17.91
C LEU A 181 -9.90 -1.58 18.45
N SER A 182 -10.73 -2.14 17.57
CA SER A 182 -11.95 -2.86 17.96
C SER A 182 -11.69 -4.11 18.81
N ALA A 183 -10.46 -4.64 18.80
CA ALA A 183 -10.04 -5.75 19.64
C ALA A 183 -9.65 -5.33 21.07
N ARG A 184 -9.47 -4.03 21.34
CA ARG A 184 -9.09 -3.48 22.67
C ARG A 184 -10.29 -3.07 23.52
N GLU A 185 -11.48 -3.04 22.93
CA GLU A 185 -12.77 -2.75 23.56
C GLU A 185 -13.55 -4.04 23.88
#